data_AF-A0A6B2DNV4-F1
#
_entry.id   AF-A0A6B2DNV4-F1
#
_cell.length_a   1.000
_cell.length_b   1.000
_cell.length_c   1.000
_cell.angle_alpha   90.00
_cell.angle_beta   90.00
_cell.angle_gamma   90.00
#
_symmetry.space_group_name_H-M   'P 1'
#
loop_
_entity.id
_entity.type
_entity.pdbx_description
1 polymer ?
#
loop_
_entity_poly.entity_id
_entity_poly.type
_entity_poly.pdbx_seq_one_letter_code
_entity_poly.pdbx_strand_id
1 'polypeptide(L)'
;MTPRELLVRGAVPQPVSVFDDETPAVVNLAPDLLAALRRAATDAGIPILVNGGWRSPGYQDELFRRAVAEHGSEGEARRWVATPETSAHVTGNAVDIGPAAAREWLAEHGAGYGLCQIYRNEPWHYELRPEAAEHGCPPMYPDPSHDPRTRLRT
;
A
#
# COMPACT_ATOMS: atom_id res chain seq x y z
N MET A 1 -0.91 7.27 -23.04
CA MET A 1 -0.75 7.97 -21.75
C MET A 1 0.71 8.32 -21.60
N THR A 2 1.02 9.57 -21.30
CA THR A 2 2.39 10.03 -21.09
C THR A 2 2.90 9.61 -19.70
N PRO A 3 4.21 9.54 -19.46
CA PRO A 3 4.75 9.28 -18.12
C PRO A 3 4.21 10.26 -17.07
N ARG A 4 4.01 11.53 -17.44
CA ARG A 4 3.48 12.57 -16.55
C ARG A 4 2.03 12.30 -16.15
N GLU A 5 1.18 11.86 -17.08
CA GLU A 5 -0.22 11.50 -16.79
C GLU A 5 -0.31 10.30 -15.82
N LEU A 6 0.62 9.34 -15.93
CA LEU A 6 0.69 8.21 -15.00
C LEU A 6 1.07 8.65 -13.58
N LEU A 7 2.04 9.55 -13.45
CA LEU A 7 2.46 10.10 -12.15
C LEU A 7 1.31 10.80 -11.43
N VAL A 8 0.54 11.65 -12.15
CA VAL A 8 -0.65 12.34 -11.61
C VAL A 8 -1.68 11.35 -11.06
N ARG A 9 -1.73 10.15 -11.61
CA ARG A 9 -2.68 9.10 -11.22
C ARG A 9 -2.15 8.17 -10.12
N GLY A 10 -0.95 8.42 -9.60
CA GLY A 10 -0.34 7.66 -8.51
C GLY A 10 0.59 6.52 -8.96
N ALA A 11 1.01 6.50 -10.23
CA ALA A 11 2.04 5.56 -10.67
C ALA A 11 3.40 5.95 -10.09
N VAL A 12 4.22 4.95 -9.74
CA VAL A 12 5.55 5.13 -9.15
C VAL A 12 6.57 4.35 -10.00
N PRO A 13 7.05 4.92 -11.12
CA PRO A 13 7.96 4.23 -12.04
C PRO A 13 9.37 4.03 -11.47
N GLN A 14 9.73 4.82 -10.46
CA GLN A 14 10.94 4.67 -9.65
C GLN A 14 10.57 4.82 -8.18
N PRO A 15 11.20 4.08 -7.25
CA PRO A 15 10.89 4.21 -5.83
C PRO A 15 11.09 5.64 -5.34
N VAL A 16 10.13 6.16 -4.57
CA VAL A 16 10.17 7.53 -4.02
C VAL A 16 10.21 7.53 -2.51
N SER A 17 10.83 8.54 -1.90
CA SER A 17 10.93 8.65 -0.44
C SER A 17 9.58 8.96 0.18
N VAL A 18 9.33 8.49 1.41
CA VAL A 18 8.19 8.95 2.22
C VAL A 18 8.28 10.45 2.61
N PHE A 19 9.44 11.08 2.37
CA PHE A 19 9.65 12.53 2.50
C PHE A 19 9.48 13.29 1.18
N ASP A 20 9.07 12.64 0.10
CA ASP A 20 8.74 13.31 -1.16
C ASP A 20 7.41 14.06 -1.00
N ASP A 21 7.47 15.38 -1.09
CA ASP A 21 6.33 16.29 -0.97
C ASP A 21 5.75 16.71 -2.34
N GLU A 22 6.16 16.08 -3.44
CA GLU A 22 5.73 16.39 -4.81
C GLU A 22 4.99 15.23 -5.47
N THR A 23 5.38 13.98 -5.19
CA THR A 23 4.84 12.79 -5.86
C THR A 23 3.42 12.47 -5.37
N PRO A 24 2.39 12.44 -6.25
CA PRO A 24 0.99 12.15 -5.89
C PRO A 24 0.78 10.88 -5.09
N ALA A 25 1.57 9.84 -5.34
CA ALA A 25 1.51 8.58 -4.60
C ALA A 25 1.87 8.74 -3.11
N VAL A 26 2.65 9.74 -2.73
CA VAL A 26 3.06 10.01 -1.34
C VAL A 26 2.19 11.10 -0.71
N VAL A 27 2.03 12.23 -1.39
CA VAL A 27 1.32 13.41 -0.83
C VAL A 27 -0.17 13.16 -0.57
N ASN A 28 -0.78 12.21 -1.30
CA ASN A 28 -2.19 11.85 -1.12
C ASN A 28 -2.39 10.65 -0.19
N LEU A 29 -1.34 10.15 0.49
CA LEU A 29 -1.52 9.20 1.59
C LEU A 29 -2.32 9.86 2.72
N ALA A 30 -3.06 9.04 3.47
CA ALA A 30 -3.74 9.49 4.66
C ALA A 30 -2.71 10.16 5.61
N PRO A 31 -2.98 11.36 6.15
CA PRO A 31 -1.99 12.13 6.90
C PRO A 31 -1.35 11.35 8.06
N ASP A 32 -2.14 10.56 8.79
CA ASP A 32 -1.65 9.77 9.92
C ASP A 32 -0.73 8.61 9.47
N LEU A 33 -1.03 7.98 8.32
CA LEU A 33 -0.17 6.96 7.73
C LEU A 33 1.16 7.57 7.30
N LEU A 34 1.13 8.71 6.60
CA LEU A 34 2.35 9.40 6.17
C LEU A 34 3.19 9.85 7.37
N ALA A 35 2.55 10.36 8.43
CA ALA A 35 3.23 10.73 9.66
C ALA A 35 3.90 9.53 10.34
N ALA A 36 3.21 8.37 10.41
CA ALA A 36 3.79 7.14 10.95
C ALA A 36 5.00 6.65 10.14
N LEU A 37 4.89 6.65 8.81
CA LEU A 37 5.98 6.29 7.90
C LEU A 37 7.20 7.20 8.06
N ARG A 38 6.99 8.51 8.18
CA ARG A 38 8.08 9.48 8.38
C ARG A 38 8.78 9.27 9.73
N ARG A 39 8.03 9.02 10.82
CA ARG A 39 8.63 8.68 12.13
C ARG A 39 9.46 7.40 12.04
N ALA A 40 8.90 6.34 11.46
CA ALA A 40 9.61 5.07 11.27
C ALA A 40 10.89 5.25 10.43
N ALA A 41 10.83 6.00 9.34
CA ALA A 41 12.00 6.26 8.48
C ALA A 41 13.09 7.04 9.22
N THR A 42 12.73 8.03 10.05
CA THR A 42 13.68 8.79 10.86
C THR A 42 14.38 7.90 11.89
N ASP A 43 13.62 7.08 12.61
CA ASP A 43 14.16 6.25 13.71
C ASP A 43 14.97 5.06 13.20
N ALA A 44 14.55 4.46 12.07
CA ALA A 44 15.24 3.31 11.47
C ALA A 44 16.62 3.68 10.93
N GLY A 45 16.85 4.94 10.57
CA GLY A 45 18.09 5.40 9.94
C GLY A 45 18.33 4.81 8.54
N ILE A 46 17.33 4.16 7.95
CA ILE A 46 17.37 3.58 6.59
C ILE A 46 16.27 4.19 5.71
N PRO A 47 16.47 4.30 4.38
CA PRO A 47 15.45 4.82 3.50
C PRO A 47 14.20 3.93 3.45
N ILE A 48 13.04 4.49 3.79
CA ILE A 48 11.74 3.89 3.46
C ILE A 48 11.30 4.47 2.12
N LEU A 49 11.36 3.65 1.07
CA LEU A 49 10.97 4.03 -0.28
C LEU A 49 9.67 3.31 -0.69
N VAL A 50 8.78 4.08 -1.32
CA VAL A 50 7.47 3.68 -1.79
C VAL A 50 7.56 3.22 -3.25
N ASN A 51 7.03 2.04 -3.55
CA ASN A 51 6.80 1.51 -4.90
C ASN A 51 5.34 1.67 -5.35
N GLY A 52 4.45 2.02 -4.43
CA GLY A 52 3.05 2.30 -4.68
C GLY A 52 2.43 2.94 -3.44
N GLY A 53 1.72 4.05 -3.59
CA GLY A 53 1.06 4.71 -2.46
C GLY A 53 -0.38 5.00 -2.82
N TRP A 54 -0.81 6.25 -2.71
CA TRP A 54 -2.11 6.63 -3.23
C TRP A 54 -2.23 6.37 -4.74
N ARG A 55 -3.40 5.90 -5.18
CA ARG A 55 -3.74 5.68 -6.59
C ARG A 55 -5.10 6.30 -6.90
N SER A 56 -5.24 6.93 -8.06
CA SER A 56 -6.58 7.37 -8.52
C SER A 56 -7.49 6.15 -8.78
N PRO A 57 -8.82 6.25 -8.60
CA PRO A 57 -9.75 5.15 -8.90
C PRO A 57 -9.59 4.60 -10.32
N GLY A 58 -9.44 5.49 -11.32
CA GLY A 58 -9.24 5.07 -12.70
C GLY A 58 -7.92 4.33 -12.93
N TYR A 59 -6.85 4.68 -12.20
CA TYR A 59 -5.60 3.92 -12.32
C TYR A 59 -5.72 2.56 -11.65
N GLN A 60 -6.38 2.48 -10.49
CA GLN A 60 -6.69 1.22 -9.84
C GLN A 60 -7.52 0.29 -10.75
N ASP A 61 -8.49 0.84 -11.50
CA ASP A 61 -9.30 0.09 -12.47
C ASP A 61 -8.45 -0.48 -13.61
N GLU A 62 -7.50 0.31 -14.12
CA GLU A 62 -6.52 -0.19 -15.10
C GLU A 62 -5.61 -1.29 -14.53
N LEU A 63 -5.16 -1.18 -13.27
CA LEU A 63 -4.42 -2.25 -12.60
C LEU A 63 -5.26 -3.52 -12.51
N PHE A 64 -6.52 -3.39 -12.08
CA PHE A 64 -7.43 -4.51 -11.90
C PHE A 64 -7.70 -5.23 -13.22
N ARG A 65 -8.03 -4.49 -14.29
CA ARG A 65 -8.26 -5.09 -15.62
C ARG A 65 -7.02 -5.80 -16.16
N ARG A 66 -5.82 -5.29 -15.89
CA ARG A 66 -4.57 -5.98 -16.26
C ARG A 66 -4.41 -7.29 -15.49
N ALA A 67 -4.69 -7.29 -14.18
CA ALA A 67 -4.67 -8.50 -13.38
C ALA A 67 -5.73 -9.52 -13.85
N VAL A 68 -6.91 -9.08 -14.29
CA VAL A 68 -7.92 -9.97 -14.90
C VAL A 68 -7.41 -10.60 -16.19
N ALA A 69 -6.76 -9.82 -17.05
CA ALA A 69 -6.17 -10.33 -18.28
C ALA A 69 -5.03 -11.34 -18.01
N GLU A 70 -4.24 -11.10 -16.96
CA GLU A 70 -3.12 -11.97 -16.55
C GLU A 70 -3.58 -13.26 -15.88
N HIS A 71 -4.57 -13.19 -14.98
CA HIS A 71 -5.02 -14.32 -14.16
C HIS A 71 -6.30 -15.01 -14.66
N GLY A 72 -6.87 -14.52 -15.76
CA GLY A 72 -7.97 -15.16 -16.49
C GLY A 72 -9.37 -14.97 -15.91
N SER A 73 -9.51 -14.45 -14.69
CA SER A 73 -10.82 -14.11 -14.12
C SER A 73 -10.71 -13.01 -13.06
N GLU A 74 -11.82 -12.34 -12.78
CA GLU A 74 -11.88 -11.39 -11.65
C GLU A 74 -11.69 -12.07 -10.29
N GLY A 75 -12.10 -13.34 -10.16
CA GLY A 75 -11.92 -14.10 -8.91
C GLY A 75 -10.43 -14.28 -8.59
N GLU A 76 -9.64 -14.73 -9.56
CA GLU A 76 -8.20 -14.90 -9.38
C GLU A 76 -7.48 -13.54 -9.30
N ALA A 77 -7.89 -12.54 -10.07
CA ALA A 77 -7.28 -11.21 -10.02
C ALA A 77 -7.39 -10.55 -8.64
N ARG A 78 -8.53 -10.74 -7.94
CA ARG A 78 -8.75 -10.18 -6.59
C ARG A 78 -7.80 -10.72 -5.52
N ARG A 79 -7.04 -11.78 -5.80
CA ARG A 79 -5.98 -12.27 -4.91
C ARG A 79 -4.69 -11.44 -4.98
N TRP A 80 -4.61 -10.51 -5.94
CA TRP A 80 -3.42 -9.70 -6.21
C TRP A 80 -3.72 -8.22 -6.34
N VAL A 81 -4.91 -7.85 -6.84
CA VAL A 81 -5.30 -6.47 -7.07
C VAL A 81 -6.76 -6.28 -6.66
N ALA A 82 -7.00 -5.38 -5.70
CA ALA A 82 -8.35 -4.98 -5.29
C ALA A 82 -9.05 -4.12 -6.36
N THR A 83 -10.38 -4.05 -6.30
CA THR A 83 -11.17 -3.20 -7.20
C THR A 83 -11.01 -1.71 -6.84
N PRO A 84 -11.37 -0.77 -7.73
CA PRO A 84 -11.33 0.67 -7.45
C PRO A 84 -12.13 1.09 -6.22
N GLU A 85 -13.25 0.41 -5.95
CA GLU A 85 -14.18 0.75 -4.87
C GLU A 85 -13.65 0.32 -3.50
N THR A 86 -12.72 -0.64 -3.46
CA THR A 86 -12.32 -1.32 -2.22
C THR A 86 -10.83 -1.20 -1.92
N SER A 87 -10.02 -0.76 -2.86
CA SER A 87 -8.57 -0.61 -2.68
C SER A 87 -8.24 0.46 -1.64
N ALA A 88 -7.50 0.07 -0.60
CA ALA A 88 -7.00 1.01 0.40
C ALA A 88 -6.08 2.09 -0.20
N HIS A 89 -5.35 1.79 -1.28
CA HIS A 89 -4.56 2.77 -2.04
C HIS A 89 -5.41 3.90 -2.62
N VAL A 90 -6.66 3.63 -3.00
CA VAL A 90 -7.57 4.67 -3.54
C VAL A 90 -7.92 5.69 -2.47
N THR A 91 -8.06 5.24 -1.23
CA THR A 91 -8.31 6.09 -0.07
C THR A 91 -7.03 6.65 0.59
N GLY A 92 -5.85 6.32 0.05
CA GLY A 92 -4.56 6.71 0.64
C GLY A 92 -4.19 5.98 1.93
N ASN A 93 -4.92 4.93 2.30
CA ASN A 93 -4.76 4.19 3.56
C ASN A 93 -3.79 3.00 3.48
N ALA A 94 -3.13 2.81 2.33
CA ALA A 94 -2.14 1.76 2.12
C ALA A 94 -0.91 2.26 1.37
N VAL A 95 0.22 1.60 1.61
CA VAL A 95 1.50 1.86 0.95
C VAL A 95 2.23 0.55 0.66
N ASP A 96 2.87 0.49 -0.50
CA ASP A 96 3.75 -0.59 -0.94
C ASP A 96 5.21 -0.15 -0.75
N ILE A 97 5.92 -0.80 0.16
CA ILE A 97 7.33 -0.52 0.47
C ILE A 97 8.25 -1.34 -0.44
N GLY A 98 9.17 -0.67 -1.13
CA GLY A 98 10.02 -1.33 -2.12
C GLY A 98 11.19 -2.11 -1.52
N PRO A 99 12.17 -1.44 -0.87
CA PRO A 99 13.41 -2.06 -0.44
C PRO A 99 13.18 -3.22 0.56
N ALA A 100 13.88 -4.34 0.35
CA ALA A 100 13.77 -5.51 1.24
C ALA A 100 14.19 -5.19 2.68
N ALA A 101 15.32 -4.48 2.87
CA ALA A 101 15.79 -4.07 4.18
C ALA A 101 14.78 -3.20 4.95
N ALA A 102 14.05 -2.31 4.26
CA ALA A 102 12.99 -1.52 4.87
C ALA A 102 11.80 -2.39 5.30
N ARG A 103 11.42 -3.37 4.48
CA ARG A 103 10.36 -4.34 4.81
C ARG A 103 10.74 -5.25 5.98
N GLU A 104 11.99 -5.71 6.04
CA GLU A 104 12.52 -6.51 7.15
C GLU A 104 12.47 -5.71 8.46
N TRP A 105 12.95 -4.46 8.44
CA TRP A 105 12.89 -3.58 9.61
C TRP A 105 11.45 -3.30 10.05
N LEU A 106 10.54 -3.03 9.10
CA LEU A 106 9.12 -2.81 9.42
C LEU A 106 8.41 -4.08 9.92
N ALA A 107 8.83 -5.27 9.48
CA ALA A 107 8.28 -6.52 10.02
C ALA A 107 8.64 -6.71 11.51
N GLU A 108 9.82 -6.23 11.94
CA GLU A 108 10.28 -6.33 13.33
C GLU A 108 9.80 -5.16 14.21
N HIS A 109 9.78 -3.94 13.67
CA HIS A 109 9.57 -2.72 14.45
C HIS A 109 8.28 -1.96 14.11
N GLY A 110 7.64 -2.26 12.99
CA GLY A 110 6.53 -1.47 12.42
C GLY A 110 5.33 -1.35 13.34
N ALA A 111 5.04 -2.37 14.15
CA ALA A 111 3.93 -2.36 15.11
C ALA A 111 4.01 -1.16 16.08
N GLY A 112 5.22 -0.78 16.53
CA GLY A 112 5.41 0.38 17.41
C GLY A 112 5.01 1.73 16.79
N TYR A 113 4.90 1.78 15.46
CA TYR A 113 4.44 2.95 14.70
C TYR A 113 2.99 2.79 14.20
N GLY A 114 2.34 1.67 14.50
CA GLY A 114 1.06 1.29 13.92
C GLY A 114 1.18 0.80 12.46
N LEU A 115 2.37 0.56 11.93
CA LEU A 115 2.58 0.14 10.55
C LEU A 115 2.56 -1.38 10.46
N CYS A 116 1.52 -1.94 9.84
CA CYS A 116 1.30 -3.37 9.80
C CYS A 116 1.22 -3.90 8.38
N GLN A 117 1.95 -4.98 8.10
CA GLN A 117 1.71 -5.81 6.92
C GLN A 117 0.32 -6.44 7.04
N ILE A 118 -0.49 -6.33 5.97
CA ILE A 118 -1.88 -6.81 5.99
C ILE A 118 -2.05 -8.16 5.31
N TYR A 119 -1.29 -8.42 4.25
CA TYR A 119 -1.44 -9.62 3.43
C TYR A 119 -0.17 -10.46 3.42
N ARG A 120 -0.28 -11.76 3.65
CA ARG A 120 0.86 -12.69 3.65
C ARG A 120 1.55 -12.81 2.30
N ASN A 121 0.81 -12.75 1.21
CA ASN A 121 1.34 -12.80 -0.15
C ASN A 121 1.95 -11.46 -0.63
N GLU A 122 1.79 -10.37 0.13
CA GLU A 122 2.26 -9.03 -0.23
C GLU A 122 3.13 -8.46 0.91
N PRO A 123 4.38 -8.93 1.08
CA PRO A 123 5.29 -8.44 2.12
C PRO A 123 5.64 -6.95 2.00
N TRP A 124 5.24 -6.31 0.90
CA TRP A 124 5.37 -4.88 0.66
C TRP A 124 4.16 -4.06 1.09
N HIS A 125 2.96 -4.64 1.29
CA HIS A 125 1.73 -3.89 1.54
C HIS A 125 1.52 -3.62 3.04
N TYR A 126 1.63 -2.35 3.43
CA TYR A 126 1.44 -1.87 4.79
C TYR A 126 0.26 -0.91 4.90
N GLU A 127 -0.44 -0.97 6.03
CA GLU A 127 -1.48 -0.02 6.42
C GLU A 127 -1.28 0.45 7.87
N LEU A 128 -1.90 1.58 8.22
CA LEU A 128 -1.94 2.05 9.60
C LEU A 128 -2.98 1.26 10.42
N ARG A 129 -2.56 0.80 11.60
CA ARG A 129 -3.33 0.17 12.67
C ARG A 129 -2.90 0.84 13.99
N PRO A 130 -3.52 1.95 14.38
CA PRO A 130 -3.08 2.75 15.53
C PRO A 130 -2.91 1.94 16.81
N GLU A 131 -3.79 0.96 17.03
CA GLU A 131 -3.80 0.10 18.21
C GLU A 131 -2.64 -0.90 18.25
N ALA A 132 -1.90 -1.07 17.13
CA ALA A 132 -0.81 -2.04 17.05
C ALA A 132 0.41 -1.67 17.91
N ALA A 133 0.56 -0.39 18.28
CA ALA A 133 1.62 0.03 19.21
C ALA A 133 1.43 -0.59 20.60
N GLU A 134 0.17 -0.85 20.99
CA GLU A 134 -0.18 -1.44 22.28
C GLU A 134 -0.43 -2.95 22.18
N HIS A 135 -1.07 -3.39 21.10
CA HIS A 135 -1.60 -4.76 20.97
C HIS A 135 -0.86 -5.63 19.95
N GLY A 136 0.12 -5.07 19.23
CA GLY A 136 0.72 -5.69 18.07
C GLY A 136 -0.18 -5.66 16.82
N CYS A 137 0.40 -6.02 15.68
CA CYS A 137 -0.35 -6.05 14.43
C CYS A 137 -1.43 -7.13 14.42
N PRO A 138 -2.60 -6.86 13.81
CA PRO A 138 -3.64 -7.87 13.66
C PRO A 138 -3.13 -9.04 12.80
N PRO A 139 -3.74 -10.24 12.91
CA PRO A 139 -3.40 -11.36 12.05
C PRO A 139 -3.52 -10.99 10.57
N MET A 140 -2.49 -11.32 9.78
CA MET A 140 -2.50 -11.11 8.34
C MET A 140 -3.52 -12.01 7.63
N TYR A 141 -4.20 -11.46 6.65
CA TYR A 141 -4.98 -12.24 5.70
C TYR A 141 -4.05 -13.01 4.75
N PRO A 142 -4.47 -14.16 4.19
CA PRO A 142 -3.70 -14.85 3.16
C PRO A 142 -3.39 -13.97 1.94
N ASP A 143 -4.41 -13.27 1.45
CA ASP A 143 -4.36 -12.34 0.32
C ASP A 143 -5.55 -11.34 0.39
N PRO A 144 -5.60 -10.29 -0.47
CA PRO A 144 -6.69 -9.32 -0.45
C PRO A 144 -8.09 -9.90 -0.57
N SER A 145 -8.31 -11.03 -1.27
CA SER A 145 -9.64 -11.63 -1.43
C SER A 145 -10.23 -12.18 -0.13
N HIS A 146 -9.38 -12.38 0.88
CA HIS A 146 -9.78 -12.84 2.22
C HIS A 146 -10.13 -11.69 3.17
N ASP A 147 -9.80 -10.44 2.83
CA ASP A 147 -10.15 -9.27 3.63
C ASP A 147 -11.64 -8.92 3.47
N PRO A 148 -12.44 -8.87 4.54
CA PRO A 148 -13.85 -8.51 4.45
C PRO A 148 -14.10 -7.11 3.89
N ARG A 149 -13.11 -6.19 3.95
CA ARG A 149 -13.19 -4.83 3.41
C ARG A 149 -13.11 -4.80 1.88
N THR A 150 -12.50 -5.81 1.27
CA THR A 150 -12.32 -5.88 -0.19
C THR A 150 -13.46 -6.60 -0.90
N ARG A 151 -14.40 -7.16 -0.13
CA ARG A 151 -15.60 -7.80 -0.66
C ARG A 151 -16.62 -6.73 -1.00
N LEU A 152 -17.05 -6.69 -2.25
CA LEU A 152 -18.20 -5.88 -2.64
C LEU A 152 -19.42 -6.36 -1.83
N ARG A 153 -20.08 -5.42 -1.15
CA ARG A 153 -21.38 -5.72 -0.52
C ARG A 153 -22.34 -6.06 -1.67
N THR A 154 -22.91 -7.26 -1.60
CA THR A 154 -23.96 -7.71 -2.51
C THR A 154 -25.27 -7.02 -2.18
#